data_AF-A0A9E6DJU7-F1
#
_entry.id   AF-A0A9E6DJU7-F1
#
_cell.length_a   1.000
_cell.length_b   1.000
_cell.length_c   1.000
_cell.angle_alpha   90.00
_cell.angle_beta   90.00
_cell.angle_gamma   90.00
#
_symmetry.space_group_name_H-M   'P 1'
#
loop_
_entity.id
_entity.type
_entity.pdbx_description
1 polymer ?
#
loop_
_entity_poly.entity_id
_entity_poly.type
_entity_poly.pdbx_seq_one_letter_code
_entity_poly.pdbx_strand_id
1 'polypeptide(L)'
;MKPELQALTSENIVDFLGSIFDRRGGEEYLGEPVTMGEHMLQGATLAEQNGQSEEIIVGALLHDIGHFTSEFGTFTMNDTEDRHHEDAGADVLERFFPTIV
;
A
#
# COMPACT_ATOMS: atom_id res chain seq x y z
N MET A 1 5.60 -16.95 -1.07
CA MET A 1 5.54 -15.74 -1.91
C MET A 1 4.92 -16.10 -3.25
N LYS A 2 3.85 -15.44 -3.68
CA LYS A 2 3.20 -15.69 -4.97
C LYS A 2 4.20 -15.46 -6.13
N PRO A 3 4.13 -16.23 -7.24
CA PRO A 3 4.98 -16.03 -8.42
C PRO A 3 4.89 -14.60 -9.01
N GLU A 4 3.73 -13.95 -8.85
CA GLU A 4 3.44 -12.61 -9.36
C GLU A 4 4.34 -11.53 -8.74
N LEU A 5 4.65 -11.62 -7.44
CA LEU A 5 5.56 -10.68 -6.77
C LEU A 5 7.03 -10.82 -7.22
N GLN A 6 7.43 -12.01 -7.67
CA GLN A 6 8.76 -12.24 -8.23
C GLN A 6 8.91 -11.66 -9.64
N ALA A 7 7.79 -11.50 -10.35
CA ALA A 7 7.73 -10.90 -11.69
C ALA A 7 7.63 -9.36 -11.66
N LEU A 8 7.52 -8.73 -10.48
CA LEU A 8 7.55 -7.28 -10.36
C LEU A 8 8.95 -6.73 -10.61
N THR A 9 8.97 -5.60 -11.31
CA THR A 9 10.13 -4.89 -11.82
C THR A 9 9.92 -3.39 -11.62
N SER A 10 10.99 -2.59 -11.78
CA SER A 10 10.89 -1.12 -11.75
C SER A 10 9.94 -0.57 -12.80
N GLU A 11 9.72 -1.30 -13.90
CA GLU A 11 8.89 -0.87 -15.02
C GLU A 11 7.39 -1.08 -14.80
N ASN A 12 6.98 -1.98 -13.90
CA ASN A 12 5.57 -2.37 -13.72
C ASN A 12 5.05 -2.24 -12.28
N ILE A 13 5.91 -1.90 -11.31
CA ILE A 13 5.50 -1.80 -9.90
C ILE A 13 4.41 -0.73 -9.69
N VAL A 14 4.51 0.42 -10.37
CA VAL A 14 3.53 1.50 -10.24
C VAL A 14 2.16 1.06 -10.78
N ASP A 15 2.11 0.40 -11.94
CA ASP A 15 0.87 -0.13 -12.51
C ASP A 15 0.25 -1.21 -11.61
N PHE A 16 1.09 -2.07 -11.02
CA PHE A 16 0.64 -3.07 -10.07
C PHE A 16 -0.01 -2.42 -8.84
N LEU A 17 0.65 -1.44 -8.22
CA LEU A 17 0.10 -0.68 -7.08
C LEU A 17 -1.20 0.03 -7.47
N GLY A 18 -1.24 0.70 -8.63
CA GLY A 18 -2.45 1.35 -9.15
C GLY A 18 -3.62 0.37 -9.32
N SER A 19 -3.35 -0.84 -9.82
CA SER A 19 -4.37 -1.89 -9.96
C SER A 19 -4.97 -2.34 -8.63
N ILE A 20 -4.24 -2.19 -7.51
CA ILE A 20 -4.75 -2.48 -6.17
C ILE A 20 -5.71 -1.36 -5.73
N PHE A 21 -5.35 -0.10 -5.96
CA PHE A 21 -6.25 1.04 -5.72
C PHE A 21 -7.55 0.92 -6.54
N ASP A 22 -7.47 0.53 -7.81
CA ASP A 22 -8.66 0.39 -8.66
C ASP A 22 -9.60 -0.72 -8.17
N ARG A 23 -9.05 -1.85 -7.71
CA ARG A 23 -9.85 -3.02 -7.31
C ARG A 23 -10.33 -2.96 -5.87
N ARG A 24 -9.50 -2.42 -4.97
CA ARG A 24 -9.69 -2.52 -3.52
C ARG A 24 -9.72 -1.16 -2.81
N GLY A 25 -9.43 -0.07 -3.51
CA GLY A 25 -9.44 1.27 -2.93
C GLY A 25 -10.80 1.71 -2.40
N GLY A 26 -11.90 1.16 -2.94
CA GLY A 26 -13.27 1.45 -2.48
C GLY A 26 -13.75 0.64 -1.27
N GLU A 27 -12.88 -0.19 -0.67
CA GLU A 27 -13.23 -0.96 0.53
C GLU A 27 -13.20 -0.09 1.78
N GLU A 28 -13.98 -0.48 2.80
CA GLU A 28 -14.07 0.23 4.08
C GLU A 28 -12.72 0.27 4.80
N TYR A 29 -12.32 1.45 5.26
CA TYR A 29 -11.13 1.61 6.09
C TYR A 29 -11.47 1.34 7.57
N LEU A 30 -11.50 0.07 7.97
CA LEU A 30 -11.53 -0.38 9.38
C LEU A 30 -12.52 0.35 10.32
N GLY A 31 -13.73 0.67 9.85
CA GLY A 31 -14.76 1.36 10.64
C GLY A 31 -14.70 2.88 10.63
N GLU A 32 -13.73 3.47 9.94
CA GLU A 32 -13.63 4.91 9.72
C GLU A 32 -14.52 5.37 8.55
N PRO A 33 -14.96 6.63 8.53
CA PRO A 33 -15.86 7.16 7.50
C PRO A 33 -15.13 7.51 6.18
N VAL A 34 -14.17 6.68 5.78
CA VAL A 34 -13.40 6.77 4.52
C VAL A 34 -13.12 5.36 3.99
N THR A 35 -12.86 5.27 2.69
CA THR A 35 -12.36 4.05 2.06
C THR A 35 -10.84 3.93 2.17
N MET A 36 -10.29 2.73 1.97
CA MET A 36 -8.84 2.48 1.98
C MET A 36 -8.09 3.44 1.06
N GLY A 37 -8.61 3.64 -0.16
CA GLY A 37 -8.02 4.53 -1.16
C GLY A 37 -8.15 6.00 -0.76
N GLU A 38 -9.30 6.42 -0.24
CA GLU A 38 -9.49 7.79 0.25
C GLU A 38 -8.54 8.14 1.39
N HIS A 39 -8.36 7.27 2.37
CA HIS A 39 -7.44 7.47 3.48
C HIS A 39 -6.00 7.74 2.99
N MET A 40 -5.47 6.85 2.15
CA MET A 40 -4.14 6.98 1.56
C MET A 40 -4.00 8.22 0.65
N LEU A 41 -4.99 8.50 -0.20
CA LEU A 41 -4.98 9.67 -1.10
C LEU A 41 -5.08 10.99 -0.34
N GLN A 42 -5.88 11.06 0.73
CA GLN A 42 -5.99 12.26 1.55
C GLN A 42 -4.67 12.58 2.26
N GLY A 43 -4.00 11.57 2.82
CA GLY A 43 -2.68 11.73 3.44
C GLY A 43 -1.65 12.30 2.45
N ALA A 44 -1.56 11.69 1.27
CA ALA A 44 -0.67 12.15 0.20
C ALA A 44 -1.00 13.57 -0.27
N THR A 45 -2.28 13.89 -0.46
CA THR A 45 -2.74 15.21 -0.90
C THR A 45 -2.42 16.29 0.14
N LEU A 46 -2.60 16.00 1.44
CA LEU A 46 -2.24 16.95 2.50
C LEU A 46 -0.73 17.17 2.59
N ALA A 47 0.08 16.12 2.37
CA ALA A 47 1.53 16.25 2.29
C ALA A 47 1.95 17.15 1.11
N GLU A 48 1.36 16.95 -0.06
CA GLU A 48 1.59 17.76 -1.25
C GLU A 48 1.20 19.23 -1.02
N GLN A 49 0.01 19.48 -0.48
CA GLN A 49 -0.47 20.83 -0.18
C GLN A 49 0.42 21.59 0.81
N ASN A 50 1.08 20.86 1.72
CA ASN A 50 2.02 21.42 2.69
C ASN A 50 3.45 21.54 2.16
N GLY A 51 3.69 21.26 0.87
CA GLY A 51 5.01 21.37 0.25
C GLY A 51 6.03 20.37 0.80
N GLN A 52 5.58 19.20 1.26
CA GLN A 52 6.46 18.12 1.69
C GLN A 52 7.24 17.53 0.51
N SER A 53 8.31 16.78 0.79
CA SER A 53 9.07 16.12 -0.26
C SER A 53 8.29 14.97 -0.90
N GLU A 54 8.66 14.59 -2.13
CA GLU A 54 8.02 13.48 -2.85
C GLU A 54 8.09 12.16 -2.06
N GLU A 55 9.19 11.95 -1.32
CA GLU A 55 9.36 10.83 -0.41
C GLU A 55 8.24 10.74 0.64
N ILE A 56 7.89 11.87 1.25
CA ILE A 56 6.82 11.93 2.26
C ILE A 56 5.46 11.75 1.61
N ILE A 57 5.24 12.36 0.45
CA ILE A 57 3.97 12.25 -0.29
C ILE A 57 3.71 10.79 -0.67
N VAL A 58 4.71 10.11 -1.25
CA VAL A 58 4.61 8.70 -1.66
C VAL A 58 4.54 7.78 -0.44
N GLY A 59 5.31 8.05 0.62
CA GLY A 59 5.21 7.32 1.87
C GLY A 59 3.80 7.36 2.47
N ALA A 60 3.18 8.55 2.51
CA ALA A 60 1.80 8.70 2.95
C ALA A 60 0.80 7.98 2.03
N LEU A 61 1.03 7.99 0.71
CA LEU A 61 0.17 7.29 -0.25
C LEU A 61 0.20 5.77 -0.09
N LEU A 62 1.33 5.19 0.34
CA LEU A 62 1.53 3.73 0.30
C LEU A 62 1.57 3.08 1.69
N HIS A 63 1.49 3.85 2.78
CA HIS A 63 1.72 3.34 4.14
C HIS A 63 0.83 2.15 4.52
N ASP A 64 -0.42 2.14 4.08
CA ASP A 64 -1.41 1.10 4.41
C ASP A 64 -1.62 0.07 3.30
N ILE A 65 -0.78 0.07 2.26
CA ILE A 65 -0.92 -0.88 1.14
C ILE A 65 -0.87 -2.33 1.61
N GLY A 66 -0.16 -2.60 2.71
CA GLY A 66 -0.03 -3.93 3.31
C GLY A 66 -1.33 -4.52 3.83
N HIS A 67 -2.38 -3.72 4.09
CA HIS A 67 -3.72 -4.24 4.39
C HIS A 67 -4.27 -5.14 3.27
N PHE A 68 -3.75 -4.99 2.05
CA PHE A 68 -4.06 -5.85 0.93
C PHE A 68 -3.23 -7.15 0.90
N THR A 69 -2.90 -7.73 2.06
CA THR A 69 -2.13 -8.98 2.25
C THR A 69 -2.51 -10.15 1.30
N SER A 70 -3.78 -10.29 0.92
CA SER A 70 -4.23 -11.30 -0.05
C SER A 70 -3.65 -11.10 -1.46
N GLU A 71 -3.39 -9.85 -1.85
CA GLU A 71 -2.71 -9.48 -3.10
C GLU A 71 -1.25 -9.95 -3.07
N PHE A 72 -0.62 -9.91 -1.89
CA PHE A 72 0.79 -10.30 -1.70
C PHE A 72 0.99 -11.78 -1.38
N GLY A 73 -0.11 -12.54 -1.25
CA GLY A 73 -0.07 -13.99 -1.07
C GLY A 73 0.31 -14.45 0.33
N THR A 74 0.13 -13.59 1.33
CA THR A 74 0.37 -13.88 2.75
C THR A 74 -0.88 -14.36 3.50
N PHE A 75 -2.02 -14.53 2.81
CA PHE A 75 -3.32 -14.78 3.46
C PHE A 75 -3.72 -16.26 3.60
N THR A 76 -4.27 -16.62 4.77
CA THR A 76 -5.13 -17.79 5.02
C THR A 76 -6.44 -17.32 5.67
N MET A 77 -7.59 -17.93 5.31
CA MET A 77 -8.97 -17.49 5.67
C MET A 77 -9.33 -17.37 7.17
N ASN A 78 -8.43 -17.68 8.10
CA ASN A 78 -8.70 -17.72 9.54
C ASN A 78 -8.01 -16.61 10.36
N ASP A 79 -7.39 -15.63 9.72
CA ASP A 79 -6.64 -14.60 10.46
C ASP A 79 -7.53 -13.48 10.98
N THR A 80 -7.76 -13.50 12.31
CA THR A 80 -8.52 -12.52 13.09
C THR A 80 -7.63 -11.56 13.89
N GLU A 81 -6.31 -11.66 13.75
CA GLU A 81 -5.34 -10.78 14.42
C GLU A 81 -4.65 -9.89 13.38
N ASP A 82 -4.50 -8.60 13.73
CA ASP A 82 -3.71 -7.62 12.99
C ASP A 82 -2.27 -8.14 12.84
N ARG A 83 -1.94 -8.67 11.67
CA ARG A 83 -0.61 -9.16 11.34
C ARG A 83 0.09 -8.11 10.51
N HIS A 84 0.74 -7.19 11.20
CA HIS A 84 1.88 -6.44 10.70
C HIS A 84 1.72 -5.96 9.24
N HIS A 85 0.61 -5.26 8.96
CA HIS A 85 0.37 -4.71 7.63
C HIS A 85 1.50 -3.75 7.23
N GLU A 86 2.13 -3.11 8.21
CA GLU A 86 3.36 -2.34 8.08
C GLU A 86 4.51 -3.16 7.46
N ASP A 87 4.75 -4.39 7.94
CA ASP A 87 5.83 -5.25 7.46
C ASP A 87 5.52 -5.81 6.06
N ALA A 88 4.27 -6.22 5.83
CA ALA A 88 3.84 -6.75 4.54
C ALA A 88 3.89 -5.69 3.42
N GLY A 89 3.57 -4.43 3.75
CA GLY A 89 3.77 -3.30 2.84
C GLY A 89 5.25 -3.06 2.57
N ALA A 90 6.07 -3.00 3.62
CA ALA A 90 7.51 -2.77 3.50
C ALA A 90 8.20 -3.83 2.61
N ASP A 91 7.91 -5.12 2.80
CA ASP A 91 8.46 -6.23 2.01
C ASP A 91 8.23 -6.08 0.49
N VAL A 92 7.09 -5.47 0.11
CA VAL A 92 6.77 -5.23 -1.30
C VAL A 92 7.51 -4.01 -1.83
N LEU A 93 7.61 -2.95 -1.02
CA LEU A 93 8.16 -1.66 -1.43
C LEU A 93 9.68 -1.61 -1.39
N GLU A 94 10.35 -2.36 -0.50
CA GLU A 94 11.80 -2.28 -0.25
C GLU A 94 12.67 -2.53 -1.50
N ARG A 95 12.14 -3.30 -2.46
CA ARG A 95 12.86 -3.64 -3.70
C ARG A 95 12.83 -2.53 -4.75
N PHE A 96 11.91 -1.58 -4.62
CA PHE A 96 11.58 -0.62 -5.69
C PHE A 96 11.65 0.84 -5.25
N PHE A 97 11.50 1.12 -3.95
CA PHE A 97 11.47 2.48 -3.41
C PHE A 97 12.70 2.80 -2.57
N PRO A 98 13.09 4.09 -2.45
CA PRO A 98 14.17 4.51 -1.56
C PRO A 98 13.89 4.14 -0.10
N THR A 99 14.94 3.83 0.66
CA THR A 99 14.85 3.73 2.12
C THR A 99 14.77 5.14 2.70
N ILE A 100 13.65 5.47 3.34
CA ILE A 100 13.36 6.82 3.85
C ILE A 100 13.45 6.85 5.39
N VAL A 101 13.47 5.68 6.03
CA VAL A 101 13.64 5.47 7.48
C VAL A 101 14.50 4.22 7.72
#